data_AF-A0A8C4SEQ1-F1
#
_entry.id   AF-A0A8C4SEQ1-F1
#
_cell.length_a   1.000
_cell.length_b   1.000
_cell.length_c   1.000
_cell.angle_alpha   90.00
_cell.angle_beta   90.00
_cell.angle_gamma   90.00
#
_symmetry.space_group_name_H-M   'P 1'
#
loop_
_entity.id
_entity.type
_entity.pdbx_description
1 polymer ?
#
loop_
_entity_poly.entity_id
_entity_poly.type
_entity_poly.pdbx_seq_one_letter_code
_entity_poly.pdbx_strand_id
1 'polypeptide(L)'
;HHTFAIAVLCISMWEALHFTCDFTLSEIDKYILFFKISKIISSCSVKDDVIIQTMKRCWKENHYLLCPHTAVAVSYHYKNPPSHQRRCFLATASAAKFQEVLKQAGLPLEIPEKISALETKQTQKISMQKSANWESILREKIKLIQMRRH
;
A
#
# COMPACT_ATOMS: atom_id res chain seq x y z
N HIS A 1 8.38 41.19 44.72
CA HIS A 1 7.04 41.22 44.11
C HIS A 1 6.94 40.54 42.73
N HIS A 2 8.01 40.38 41.95
CA HIS A 2 7.95 39.73 40.62
C HIS A 2 7.98 38.18 40.63
N THR A 3 8.49 37.54 41.68
CA THR A 3 8.58 36.07 41.75
C THR A 3 7.24 35.40 42.07
N PHE A 4 6.35 36.09 42.81
CA PHE A 4 5.01 35.58 43.13
C PHE A 4 4.05 35.64 41.93
N ALA A 5 4.26 36.56 40.98
CA ALA A 5 3.40 36.71 39.80
C ALA A 5 3.55 35.55 38.78
N ILE A 6 4.75 34.97 38.67
CA ILE A 6 5.02 33.84 37.75
C ILE A 6 4.41 32.54 38.28
N ALA A 7 4.41 32.34 39.60
CA ALA A 7 3.82 31.15 40.21
C ALA A 7 2.28 31.11 40.04
N VAL A 8 1.61 32.26 40.14
CA VAL A 8 0.14 32.35 39.95
C VAL A 8 -0.25 32.15 38.49
N LEU A 9 0.56 32.60 37.53
CA LEU A 9 0.35 32.32 36.10
C LEU A 9 0.55 30.83 35.75
N CYS A 10 1.49 30.13 36.37
CA CYS A 10 1.65 28.68 36.15
C CYS A 10 0.51 27.86 36.77
N ILE A 11 -0.02 28.24 37.93
CA ILE A 11 -1.13 27.52 38.59
C ILE A 11 -2.45 27.75 37.84
N SER A 12 -2.75 28.99 37.44
CA SER A 12 -3.95 29.32 36.66
C SER A 12 -3.93 28.70 35.26
N MET A 13 -2.75 28.56 34.64
CA MET A 13 -2.60 27.88 33.34
C MET A 13 -2.66 26.35 33.48
N TRP A 14 -2.26 25.79 34.64
CA TRP A 14 -2.46 24.38 34.99
C TRP A 14 -3.94 24.06 35.25
N GLU A 15 -4.65 24.94 35.97
CA GLU A 15 -6.10 24.81 36.22
C GLU A 15 -6.93 25.00 34.94
N ALA A 16 -6.51 25.90 34.03
CA ALA A 16 -7.14 26.05 32.72
C ALA A 16 -6.92 24.83 31.80
N LEU A 17 -5.78 24.15 31.91
CA LEU A 17 -5.51 22.89 31.20
C LEU A 17 -6.24 21.67 31.81
N HIS A 18 -6.66 21.76 33.07
CA HIS A 18 -7.51 20.73 33.70
C HIS A 18 -9.00 20.86 33.36
N PHE A 19 -9.45 21.95 32.74
CA PHE A 19 -10.87 22.14 32.41
C PHE A 19 -11.28 21.69 31.00
N THR A 20 -10.34 21.23 30.15
CA THR A 20 -10.67 20.80 28.77
C THR A 20 -10.06 19.46 28.34
N CYS A 21 -9.45 18.70 29.25
CA CYS A 21 -8.83 17.42 28.90
C CYS A 21 -9.48 16.26 29.66
N ASP A 22 -10.72 15.94 29.32
CA ASP A 22 -11.23 14.57 29.40
C ASP A 22 -10.57 13.71 28.30
N PHE A 23 -9.23 13.71 28.27
CA PHE A 23 -8.49 12.74 27.48
C PHE A 23 -8.45 11.45 28.28
N THR A 24 -9.28 10.50 27.89
CA THR A 24 -9.31 9.17 28.49
C THR A 24 -7.91 8.54 28.39
N LEU A 25 -7.52 7.71 29.37
CA LEU A 25 -6.22 7.01 29.35
C LEU A 25 -5.96 6.29 28.02
N SER A 26 -7.02 5.77 27.40
CA SER A 26 -6.98 5.13 26.07
C SER A 26 -6.59 6.09 24.94
N GLU A 27 -6.95 7.37 25.01
CA GLU A 27 -6.57 8.36 24.01
C GLU A 27 -5.10 8.78 24.16
N ILE A 28 -4.60 8.92 25.39
CA ILE A 28 -3.17 9.15 25.65
C ILE A 28 -2.33 7.99 25.11
N ASP A 29 -2.75 6.74 25.34
CA ASP A 29 -2.07 5.55 24.81
C ASP A 29 -2.04 5.52 23.28
N LYS A 30 -3.12 5.96 22.63
CA LYS A 30 -3.17 6.08 21.16
C LYS A 30 -2.17 7.10 20.64
N TYR A 31 -2.01 8.24 21.30
CA TYR A 31 -1.01 9.24 20.93
C TYR A 31 0.42 8.73 21.13
N ILE A 32 0.69 8.04 22.25
CA ILE A 32 1.99 7.43 22.51
C ILE A 32 2.31 6.37 21.45
N LEU A 33 1.34 5.52 21.09
CA LEU A 33 1.51 4.51 20.04
C LEU A 33 1.78 5.15 18.68
N PHE A 34 0.99 6.15 18.29
CA PHE A 34 1.18 6.88 17.04
C PHE A 34 2.57 7.53 16.97
N PHE A 35 2.99 8.20 18.05
CA PHE A 35 4.31 8.82 18.13
C PHE A 35 5.46 7.82 18.03
N LYS A 36 5.32 6.63 18.65
CA LYS A 36 6.30 5.55 18.52
C LYS A 36 6.37 5.02 17.09
N ILE A 37 5.23 4.81 16.44
CA ILE A 37 5.18 4.30 15.07
C ILE A 37 5.73 5.33 14.07
N SER A 38 5.38 6.61 14.20
CA SER A 38 5.81 7.64 13.24
C SER A 38 7.32 7.90 13.24
N LYS A 39 8.01 7.53 14.33
CA LYS A 39 9.49 7.55 14.39
C LYS A 39 10.17 6.44 13.58
N ILE A 40 9.46 5.36 13.29
CA ILE A 40 10.02 4.15 12.65
C ILE A 40 9.45 3.96 11.24
N ILE A 41 8.18 4.30 11.04
CA ILE A 41 7.45 4.09 9.80
C ILE A 41 7.06 5.44 9.21
N SER A 42 7.40 5.62 7.95
CA SER A 42 6.93 6.73 7.13
C SER A 42 6.05 6.18 6.00
N SER A 43 5.10 6.99 5.55
CA SER A 43 4.24 6.67 4.41
C SER A 43 4.32 7.77 3.36
N CYS A 44 4.03 7.41 2.11
CA CYS A 44 3.88 8.37 1.03
C CYS A 44 2.76 7.93 0.10
N SER A 45 2.19 8.88 -0.62
CA SER A 45 1.22 8.64 -1.69
C SER A 45 1.82 9.11 -3.01
N VAL A 46 1.55 8.37 -4.07
CA VAL A 46 2.13 8.58 -5.39
C VAL A 46 0.99 8.53 -6.40
N LYS A 47 0.91 9.55 -7.25
CA LYS A 47 -0.08 9.65 -8.33
C LYS A 47 0.33 8.79 -9.52
N ASP A 48 -0.65 8.40 -10.33
CA ASP A 48 -0.45 7.51 -11.48
C ASP A 48 0.54 8.07 -12.51
N ASP A 49 0.52 9.38 -12.77
CA ASP A 49 1.46 10.03 -13.68
C ASP A 49 2.92 9.87 -13.20
N VAL A 50 3.15 10.01 -11.90
CA VAL A 50 4.46 9.78 -11.28
C VAL A 50 4.86 8.30 -11.34
N ILE A 51 3.92 7.38 -11.21
CA ILE A 51 4.16 5.94 -11.36
C ILE A 51 4.65 5.64 -12.79
N ILE A 52 3.95 6.13 -13.81
CA ILE A 52 4.33 5.96 -15.22
C ILE A 52 5.71 6.57 -15.49
N GLN A 53 5.97 7.79 -15.03
CA GLN A 53 7.28 8.43 -15.20
C GLN A 53 8.39 7.63 -14.51
N THR A 54 8.12 7.08 -13.33
CA THR A 54 9.07 6.27 -12.58
C THR A 54 9.40 4.97 -13.32
N MET A 55 8.40 4.30 -13.89
CA MET A 55 8.60 3.10 -14.72
C MET A 55 9.48 3.43 -15.93
N LYS A 56 9.18 4.52 -16.65
CA LYS A 56 9.96 4.97 -17.81
C LYS A 56 11.40 5.30 -17.46
N ARG A 57 11.61 6.01 -16.35
CA ARG A 57 12.95 6.35 -15.85
C ARG A 57 13.75 5.11 -15.51
N CYS A 58 13.16 4.18 -14.76
CA CYS A 58 13.85 2.94 -14.36
C CYS A 58 14.26 2.10 -15.56
N TRP A 59 13.38 1.96 -16.56
CA TRP A 59 13.72 1.31 -17.82
C TRP A 59 14.89 2.00 -18.54
N LYS A 60 14.81 3.33 -18.71
CA LYS A 60 15.86 4.11 -19.38
C LYS A 60 17.22 3.96 -18.70
N GLU A 61 17.25 4.06 -17.37
CA GLU A 61 18.50 4.09 -16.59
C GLU A 61 19.06 2.70 -16.27
N ASN A 62 18.21 1.68 -16.11
CA ASN A 62 18.60 0.38 -15.55
C ASN A 62 18.16 -0.82 -16.41
N HIS A 63 17.36 -0.57 -17.45
CA HIS A 63 16.76 -1.61 -18.30
C HIS A 63 15.99 -2.65 -17.47
N TYR A 64 15.33 -2.17 -16.42
CA TYR A 64 14.54 -2.99 -15.51
C TYR A 64 13.06 -2.57 -15.59
N LEU A 65 12.20 -3.54 -15.90
CA LEU A 65 10.75 -3.33 -15.99
C LEU A 65 10.10 -3.41 -14.61
N LEU A 66 9.64 -2.27 -14.10
CA LEU A 66 8.88 -2.20 -12.87
C LEU A 66 7.40 -2.51 -13.13
N CYS A 67 6.78 -3.25 -12.21
CA CYS A 67 5.31 -3.20 -12.10
C CYS A 67 4.88 -1.87 -11.44
N PRO A 68 3.62 -1.44 -11.62
CA PRO A 68 3.13 -0.18 -11.07
C PRO A 68 3.31 -0.09 -9.54
N HIS A 69 3.11 -1.20 -8.83
CA HIS A 69 3.28 -1.27 -7.37
C HIS A 69 4.72 -1.04 -6.92
N THR A 70 5.69 -1.64 -7.63
CA THR A 70 7.12 -1.45 -7.32
C THR A 70 7.57 -0.04 -7.69
N ALA A 71 7.02 0.53 -8.76
CA ALA A 71 7.29 1.92 -9.14
C ALA A 71 6.86 2.94 -8.08
N VAL A 72 5.81 2.67 -7.29
CA VAL A 72 5.49 3.49 -6.11
C VAL A 72 6.69 3.58 -5.16
N ALA A 73 7.28 2.45 -4.79
CA ALA A 73 8.43 2.41 -3.88
C ALA A 73 9.70 3.01 -4.51
N VAL A 74 9.96 2.74 -5.79
CA VAL A 74 11.11 3.31 -6.50
C VAL A 74 10.96 4.82 -6.70
N SER A 75 9.75 5.35 -6.80
CA SER A 75 9.55 6.81 -6.90
C SER A 75 10.08 7.54 -5.66
N TYR A 76 10.00 6.90 -4.48
CA TYR A 76 10.61 7.40 -3.26
C TYR A 76 12.14 7.44 -3.39
N HIS A 77 12.76 6.42 -3.99
CA HIS A 77 14.20 6.43 -4.28
C HIS A 77 14.59 7.63 -5.16
N TYR A 78 13.82 7.91 -6.20
CA TYR A 78 14.12 8.97 -7.15
C TYR A 78 13.86 10.38 -6.62
N LYS A 79 12.91 10.53 -5.69
CA LYS A 79 12.63 11.81 -5.01
C LYS A 79 13.64 12.14 -3.91
N ASN A 80 14.23 11.13 -3.29
CA ASN A 80 15.12 11.31 -2.14
C ASN A 80 16.56 10.97 -2.54
N PRO A 81 17.50 11.95 -2.49
CA PRO A 81 18.87 11.72 -2.91
C PRO A 81 19.51 10.55 -2.16
N PRO A 82 20.51 9.88 -2.74
CA PRO A 82 21.18 8.76 -2.10
C PRO A 82 21.72 9.18 -0.72
N SER A 83 21.36 8.44 0.33
CA SER A 83 22.08 8.50 1.60
C SER A 83 23.15 7.41 1.59
N HIS A 84 24.05 7.42 2.57
CA HIS A 84 25.01 6.32 2.76
C HIS A 84 24.35 4.95 3.04
N GLN A 85 23.04 4.91 3.29
CA GLN A 85 22.31 3.68 3.59
C GLN A 85 21.78 3.01 2.32
N ARG A 86 21.96 1.68 2.24
CA ARG A 86 21.38 0.86 1.18
C ARG A 86 19.86 0.81 1.35
N ARG A 87 19.13 0.95 0.24
CA ARG A 87 17.67 0.81 0.20
C ARG A 87 17.31 -0.52 -0.45
N CYS A 88 16.34 -1.21 0.12
CA CYS A 88 15.76 -2.42 -0.46
C CYS A 88 14.28 -2.17 -0.75
N PHE A 89 13.82 -2.55 -1.94
CA PHE A 89 12.42 -2.41 -2.36
C PHE A 89 11.84 -3.78 -2.67
N LEU A 90 10.63 -4.03 -2.19
CA LEU A 90 9.90 -5.26 -2.48
C LEU A 90 9.23 -5.16 -3.85
N ALA A 91 9.69 -5.97 -4.80
CA ALA A 91 9.03 -6.17 -6.07
C ALA A 91 7.84 -7.13 -5.89
N THR A 92 6.66 -6.58 -5.58
CA THR A 92 5.48 -7.36 -5.18
C THR A 92 4.82 -8.14 -6.33
N ALA A 93 5.09 -7.77 -7.57
CA ALA A 93 4.55 -8.45 -8.75
C ALA A 93 5.47 -8.28 -9.97
N SER A 94 5.35 -9.20 -10.93
CA SER A 94 5.95 -9.06 -12.25
C SER A 94 5.20 -8.01 -13.08
N ALA A 95 5.94 -7.22 -13.87
CA ALA A 95 5.39 -6.25 -14.82
C ALA A 95 4.49 -6.90 -15.88
N ALA A 96 4.72 -8.18 -16.23
CA ALA A 96 3.92 -8.93 -17.21
C ALA A 96 2.43 -9.08 -16.83
N LYS A 97 2.07 -8.85 -15.56
CA LYS A 97 0.67 -8.82 -15.08
C LYS A 97 -0.07 -7.52 -15.40
N PHE A 98 0.62 -6.49 -15.88
CA PHE A 98 0.09 -5.13 -16.07
C PHE A 98 0.43 -4.59 -17.47
N GLN A 99 0.07 -5.37 -18.49
CA GLN A 99 0.45 -5.09 -19.88
C GLN A 99 -0.13 -3.76 -20.39
N GLU A 100 -1.34 -3.41 -19.96
CA GLU A 100 -2.01 -2.15 -20.32
C GLU A 100 -1.19 -0.94 -19.83
N VAL A 101 -0.63 -1.04 -18.62
CA VAL A 101 0.17 0.03 -18.03
C VAL A 101 1.54 0.13 -18.71
N LEU A 102 2.16 -0.99 -19.07
CA LEU A 102 3.38 -1.01 -19.88
C LEU A 102 3.15 -0.34 -21.24
N LYS A 103 2.03 -0.64 -21.89
CA LYS A 103 1.63 -0.02 -23.16
C LYS A 103 1.42 1.48 -23.02
N GLN A 104 0.72 1.93 -21.97
CA GLN A 104 0.53 3.35 -21.66
C GLN A 104 1.87 4.07 -21.43
N ALA A 105 2.82 3.41 -20.75
CA ALA A 105 4.15 3.96 -20.49
C ALA A 105 5.06 3.98 -21.74
N GLY A 106 4.66 3.30 -22.83
CA GLY A 106 5.49 3.09 -24.02
C GLY A 106 6.69 2.18 -23.75
N LEU A 107 6.53 1.20 -22.85
CA LEU A 107 7.56 0.25 -22.44
C LEU A 107 7.40 -1.09 -23.18
N PRO A 108 8.49 -1.86 -23.36
CA PRO A 108 8.41 -3.14 -24.03
C PRO A 108 7.53 -4.13 -23.26
N LEU A 109 6.76 -4.91 -24.02
CA LEU A 109 5.95 -6.01 -23.51
C LEU A 109 6.78 -7.30 -23.58
N GLU A 110 7.52 -7.59 -22.52
CA GLU A 110 8.19 -8.89 -22.38
C GLU A 110 7.29 -9.83 -21.59
N ILE A 111 6.45 -10.58 -22.31
CA ILE A 111 5.58 -11.60 -21.73
C ILE A 111 6.28 -12.96 -21.89
N PRO A 112 6.68 -13.63 -20.79
CA PRO A 112 7.20 -14.98 -20.88
C PRO A 112 6.23 -15.92 -21.59
N GLU A 113 6.73 -16.80 -22.45
CA GLU A 113 5.92 -17.73 -23.25
C GLU A 113 4.97 -18.57 -22.37
N LYS A 114 5.43 -18.99 -21.19
CA LYS A 114 4.61 -19.72 -20.20
C LYS A 114 3.36 -18.95 -19.76
N ILE A 115 3.43 -17.61 -19.72
CA ILE A 115 2.29 -16.74 -19.37
C ILE A 115 1.39 -16.57 -20.60
N SER A 116 1.95 -16.30 -21.78
CA SER A 116 1.17 -16.18 -23.02
C SER A 116 0.39 -17.48 -23.33
N ALA A 117 0.98 -18.64 -23.05
CA ALA A 117 0.31 -19.94 -23.19
C ALA A 117 -0.91 -20.14 -22.26
N LEU A 118 -1.12 -19.28 -21.26
CA LEU A 118 -2.32 -19.31 -20.43
C LEU A 118 -3.51 -18.62 -21.09
N GLU A 119 -3.28 -17.67 -21.99
CA GLU A 119 -4.34 -16.89 -22.67
C GLU A 119 -5.19 -17.76 -23.61
N THR A 120 -4.61 -18.84 -24.14
CA THR A 120 -5.28 -19.80 -25.04
C THR A 120 -6.02 -20.91 -24.30
N LYS A 121 -5.87 -21.02 -22.96
CA LYS A 121 -6.52 -22.08 -22.19
C LYS A 121 -8.01 -21.79 -21.98
N GLN A 122 -8.82 -22.84 -22.05
CA GLN A 122 -10.24 -22.73 -21.76
C GLN A 122 -10.47 -22.26 -20.31
N THR A 123 -11.16 -21.13 -20.16
CA THR A 123 -11.55 -20.61 -18.84
C THR A 123 -12.77 -21.36 -18.32
N GLN A 124 -12.66 -21.95 -17.13
CA GLN A 124 -13.77 -22.58 -16.42
C GLN A 124 -14.22 -21.69 -15.26
N LYS A 125 -15.38 -21.03 -15.42
CA LYS A 125 -15.97 -20.16 -14.40
C LYS A 125 -17.49 -20.28 -14.38
N ILE A 126 -18.10 -20.04 -13.22
CA ILE A 126 -19.55 -19.92 -13.06
C ILE A 126 -19.85 -18.46 -12.74
N SER A 127 -20.75 -17.83 -13.49
CA SER A 127 -21.20 -16.46 -13.20
C SER A 127 -22.26 -16.49 -12.11
N MET A 128 -22.15 -15.59 -11.13
CA MET A 128 -23.06 -15.52 -9.98
C MET A 128 -23.68 -14.14 -9.90
N GLN A 129 -25.01 -14.07 -9.83
CA GLN A 129 -25.74 -12.80 -9.70
C GLN A 129 -25.64 -12.26 -8.28
N LYS A 130 -25.65 -10.94 -8.12
CA LYS A 130 -25.51 -10.28 -6.81
C LYS A 130 -26.63 -10.64 -5.83
N SER A 131 -27.84 -10.93 -6.33
CA SER A 131 -28.99 -11.34 -5.54
C SER A 131 -29.04 -12.85 -5.21
N ALA A 132 -28.13 -13.64 -5.77
CA ALA A 132 -28.15 -15.09 -5.58
C ALA A 132 -27.66 -15.47 -4.17
N ASN A 133 -28.11 -16.63 -3.69
CA ASN A 133 -27.55 -17.22 -2.47
C ASN A 133 -26.17 -17.84 -2.77
N TRP A 134 -25.12 -17.06 -2.59
CA TRP A 134 -23.74 -17.48 -2.89
C TRP A 134 -23.27 -18.64 -2.02
N GLU A 135 -23.70 -18.69 -0.76
CA GLU A 135 -23.33 -19.77 0.15
C GLU A 135 -23.86 -21.12 -0.35
N SER A 136 -25.13 -21.17 -0.75
CA SER A 136 -25.75 -22.39 -1.29
C SER A 136 -25.03 -22.88 -2.55
N ILE A 137 -24.78 -21.97 -3.50
CA ILE A 137 -24.06 -22.27 -4.75
C ILE A 137 -22.66 -22.84 -4.47
N LEU A 138 -21.91 -22.20 -3.57
CA LEU A 138 -20.55 -22.63 -3.22
C LEU A 138 -20.57 -23.99 -2.51
N ARG A 139 -21.47 -24.19 -1.54
CA ARG A 139 -21.59 -25.46 -0.81
C ARG A 139 -21.96 -26.62 -1.74
N GLU A 140 -22.92 -26.42 -2.63
CA GLU A 140 -23.30 -27.43 -3.62
C GLU A 140 -22.12 -27.77 -4.54
N LYS A 141 -21.40 -26.74 -5.04
CA LYS A 141 -20.25 -26.95 -5.91
C LYS A 141 -19.12 -27.69 -5.21
N ILE A 142 -18.83 -27.37 -3.95
CA ILE A 142 -17.83 -28.08 -3.14
C ILE A 142 -18.22 -29.55 -2.98
N LYS A 143 -19.48 -29.86 -2.64
CA LYS A 143 -19.97 -31.24 -2.54
C LYS A 143 -19.81 -31.99 -3.86
N LEU A 144 -20.20 -31.39 -4.98
CA LEU A 144 -20.05 -31.99 -6.32
C LEU A 144 -18.59 -32.29 -6.67
N ILE A 145 -17.65 -31.40 -6.32
CA ILE A 145 -16.22 -31.62 -6.55
C ILE A 145 -15.68 -32.75 -5.66
N GLN A 146 -16.11 -32.81 -4.39
CA GLN A 146 -15.72 -33.87 -3.47
C GLN A 146 -16.22 -35.24 -3.97
N MET A 147 -17.46 -35.34 -4.43
CA MET A 147 -18.01 -36.58 -4.97
C MET A 147 -17.29 -37.05 -6.25
N ARG A 148 -16.81 -36.14 -7.11
CA ARG A 148 -16.04 -36.49 -8.31
C ARG A 148 -14.61 -36.98 -8.05
N ARG A 149 -14.09 -36.78 -6.84
CA ARG A 149 -12.72 -37.19 -6.46
C ARG A 149 -12.67 -38.60 -5.89
N HIS A 150 -13.82 -39.19 -5.58
CA HIS A 150 -13.99 -40.60 -5.22
C HIS A 150 -14.41 -41.40 -6.44
#